data_AF-A0AA40T4G2-F1
#
_entry.id   AF-A0AA40T4G2-F1
#
_cell.length_a   1.000
_cell.length_b   1.000
_cell.length_c   1.000
_cell.angle_alpha   90.00
_cell.angle_beta   90.00
_cell.angle_gamma   90.00
#
_symmetry.space_group_name_H-M   'P 1'
#
loop_
_entity.id
_entity.type
_entity.pdbx_description
1 polymer ?
#
loop_
_entity_poly.entity_id
_entity_poly.type
_entity_poly.pdbx_seq_one_letter_code
_entity_poly.pdbx_strand_id
1 'polypeptide(L)'
;MTIKDLLLQEIESTSDIILAETLDFLHFLKTKENQTQPVSEVTPSATHTPVKSTCGSLLEHLKIIGKWSGDDLEECLQAVYDNRSEAEF
;
A
#
# COMPACT_ATOMS: atom_id res chain seq x y z
N MET A 1 2.25 -12.85 -34.35
CA MET A 1 2.95 -12.08 -33.30
C MET A 1 2.69 -12.77 -31.97
N THR A 2 3.74 -13.02 -31.19
CA THR A 2 3.58 -13.47 -29.81
C THR A 2 3.37 -12.26 -28.90
N ILE A 3 2.80 -12.47 -27.72
CA ILE A 3 2.62 -11.42 -26.70
C ILE A 3 3.97 -10.79 -26.31
N LYS A 4 5.05 -11.59 -26.34
CA LYS A 4 6.42 -11.12 -26.08
C LYS A 4 6.89 -10.13 -27.15
N ASP A 5 6.61 -10.41 -28.41
CA ASP A 5 7.03 -9.54 -29.53
C ASP A 5 6.33 -8.18 -29.47
N LEU A 6 5.03 -8.16 -29.12
CA LEU A 6 4.27 -6.93 -28.93
C LEU A 6 4.79 -6.10 -27.76
N LEU A 7 5.15 -6.75 -26.65
CA LEU A 7 5.73 -6.10 -25.47
C LEU A 7 7.09 -5.47 -25.79
N LEU A 8 7.96 -6.17 -26.52
CA LEU A 8 9.27 -5.64 -26.91
C LEU A 8 9.13 -4.43 -27.84
N GLN A 9 8.20 -4.47 -28.79
CA GLN A 9 7.92 -3.35 -29.67
C GLN A 9 7.44 -2.11 -28.90
N GLU A 10 6.58 -2.28 -27.90
CA GLU A 10 6.08 -1.17 -27.08
C GLU A 10 7.18 -0.59 -26.17
N ILE A 11 8.07 -1.44 -25.65
CA ILE A 11 9.20 -1.01 -24.80
C ILE A 11 10.17 -0.12 -25.59
N GLU A 12 10.42 -0.43 -26.86
CA GLU A 12 11.32 0.36 -27.73
C GLU A 12 10.79 1.77 -28.02
N SER A 13 9.47 1.99 -28.01
CA SER A 13 8.84 3.29 -28.26
C SER A 13 8.50 4.10 -27.00
N THR A 14 8.69 3.53 -25.80
CA THR A 14 8.24 4.12 -24.53
C THR A 14 9.37 4.86 -23.81
N SER A 15 9.03 5.91 -23.05
CA SER A 15 10.00 6.67 -22.24
C SER A 15 10.38 5.95 -20.95
N ASP A 16 11.59 6.21 -20.45
CA ASP A 16 12.14 5.57 -19.24
C ASP A 16 11.27 5.71 -17.99
N ILE A 17 10.51 6.81 -17.86
CA ILE A 17 9.61 7.06 -16.72
C ILE A 17 8.49 6.02 -16.69
N ILE A 18 7.87 5.77 -17.84
CA ILE A 18 6.77 4.80 -17.97
C ILE A 18 7.31 3.37 -17.91
N LEU A 19 8.52 3.13 -18.43
CA LEU A 19 9.20 1.84 -18.30
C LEU A 19 9.50 1.50 -16.83
N ALA A 20 9.88 2.47 -16.01
CA ALA A 20 10.12 2.25 -14.58
C ALA A 20 8.84 1.82 -13.85
N GLU A 21 7.71 2.51 -14.09
CA GLU A 21 6.41 2.15 -13.51
C GLU A 21 5.93 0.77 -14.02
N THR A 22 6.14 0.49 -15.30
CA THR A 22 5.80 -0.82 -15.90
C THR A 22 6.63 -1.96 -15.31
N LEU A 23 7.90 -1.71 -15.02
CA LEU A 23 8.80 -2.67 -14.38
C LEU A 23 8.35 -2.96 -12.94
N ASP A 24 7.98 -1.93 -12.18
CA ASP A 24 7.44 -2.10 -10.83
C ASP A 24 6.14 -2.92 -10.85
N PHE A 25 5.24 -2.63 -11.80
CA PHE A 25 4.02 -3.40 -11.99
C PHE A 25 4.29 -4.86 -12.37
N LEU A 26 5.28 -5.14 -13.21
CA LEU A 26 5.71 -6.51 -13.53
C LEU A 26 6.28 -7.23 -12.31
N HIS A 27 7.04 -6.55 -11.45
CA HIS A 27 7.52 -7.11 -10.19
C HIS A 27 6.37 -7.44 -9.24
N PHE A 28 5.37 -6.57 -9.15
CA PHE A 28 4.14 -6.82 -8.41
C PHE A 28 3.42 -8.08 -8.91
N LEU A 29 3.25 -8.22 -10.23
CA LEU A 29 2.60 -9.39 -10.82
C LEU A 29 3.38 -10.69 -10.54
N LYS A 30 4.72 -10.67 -10.67
CA LYS A 30 5.58 -11.81 -10.34
C LYS A 30 5.51 -12.20 -8.87
N THR A 31 5.44 -11.23 -7.99
CA THR A 31 5.27 -11.47 -6.54
C THR A 31 3.93 -12.13 -6.27
N LYS A 32 2.86 -11.65 -6.92
CA LYS A 32 1.52 -12.22 -6.79
C LYS A 32 1.42 -13.66 -7.33
N GLU A 33 2.09 -13.95 -8.44
CA GLU A 33 2.16 -15.31 -9.03
C GLU A 33 2.88 -16.28 -8.08
N ASN A 34 4.05 -15.90 -7.56
CA ASN A 34 4.81 -16.73 -6.61
C ASN A 34 4.08 -16.98 -5.30
N GLN A 35 3.26 -16.04 -4.83
CA GLN A 35 2.49 -16.20 -3.60
C GLN A 35 1.35 -17.23 -3.70
N THR A 36 1.02 -17.69 -4.91
CA THR A 36 -0.06 -18.65 -5.17
C THR A 36 0.44 -20.11 -5.22
N GLN A 37 1.75 -20.36 -5.12
CA GLN A 37 2.28 -21.72 -4.99
C GLN A 37 2.23 -22.19 -3.52
N PRO A 38 1.64 -23.37 -3.22
CA PRO A 38 1.66 -23.92 -1.87
C PRO A 38 3.01 -24.59 -1.64
N VAL A 39 3.97 -23.87 -1.04
CA VAL A 39 5.20 -24.49 -0.55
C VAL A 39 4.95 -24.95 0.89
N SER A 40 4.66 -26.24 1.02
CA SER A 40 4.95 -27.01 2.22
C SER A 40 6.46 -26.95 2.47
N GLU A 41 6.90 -26.31 3.55
CA GLU A 41 7.98 -26.77 4.44
C GLU A 41 8.26 -25.75 5.55
N VAL A 42 8.68 -26.29 6.70
CA VAL A 42 8.56 -25.73 8.05
C VAL A 42 9.74 -24.82 8.39
N THR A 43 9.51 -23.55 8.74
CA THR A 43 10.41 -22.75 9.60
C THR A 43 9.62 -21.60 10.26
N PRO A 44 9.74 -21.34 11.59
CA PRO A 44 8.95 -20.31 12.26
C PRO A 44 9.67 -18.97 12.18
N SER A 45 9.35 -18.14 11.19
CA SER A 45 9.65 -16.71 11.29
C SER A 45 8.73 -15.90 10.39
N ALA A 46 7.89 -15.07 11.04
CA ALA A 46 7.08 -13.99 10.48
C ALA A 46 6.31 -14.30 9.17
N THR A 47 5.28 -15.12 9.31
CA THR A 47 4.32 -15.43 8.25
C THR A 47 3.44 -14.21 7.92
N HIS A 48 3.77 -13.47 6.86
CA HIS A 48 2.79 -12.65 6.14
C HIS A 48 2.01 -13.55 5.18
N THR A 49 1.11 -14.36 5.73
CA THR A 49 0.03 -14.96 4.95
C THR A 49 -0.85 -13.83 4.43
N PRO A 50 -1.30 -13.85 3.16
CA PRO A 50 -2.44 -13.05 2.77
C PRO A 50 -3.66 -13.67 3.44
N VAL A 51 -3.85 -13.36 4.71
CA VAL A 51 -5.12 -13.55 5.39
C VAL A 51 -6.09 -12.77 4.53
N LYS A 52 -7.05 -13.46 3.90
CA LYS A 52 -8.29 -12.82 3.45
C LYS A 52 -8.87 -12.21 4.72
N SER A 53 -8.49 -10.97 4.99
CA SER A 53 -8.84 -10.28 6.21
C SER A 53 -10.32 -9.98 6.11
N THR A 54 -11.14 -10.95 6.46
CA THR A 54 -12.51 -10.67 6.87
C THR A 54 -12.35 -9.61 7.95
N CYS A 55 -13.00 -8.46 7.78
CA CYS A 55 -12.92 -7.27 8.64
C CYS A 55 -13.04 -7.54 10.17
N GLY A 56 -13.31 -8.79 10.58
CA GLY A 56 -13.26 -9.29 11.94
C GLY A 56 -11.96 -9.02 12.71
N SER A 57 -10.77 -9.15 12.11
CA SER A 57 -9.50 -8.86 12.83
C SER A 57 -9.37 -7.37 13.17
N LEU A 58 -9.79 -6.50 12.24
CA LEU A 58 -9.91 -5.07 12.46
C LEU A 58 -11.00 -4.74 13.48
N LEU A 59 -12.14 -5.43 13.47
CA LEU A 59 -13.21 -5.24 14.45
C LEU A 59 -12.78 -5.61 15.87
N GLU A 60 -12.05 -6.72 16.05
CA GLU A 60 -11.47 -7.07 17.36
C GLU A 60 -10.43 -6.05 17.79
N HIS A 61 -9.60 -5.55 16.87
CA HIS A 61 -8.66 -4.48 17.16
C HIS A 61 -9.37 -3.16 17.53
N LEU A 62 -10.46 -2.82 16.84
CA LEU A 62 -11.30 -1.64 17.12
C LEU A 62 -12.10 -1.76 18.43
N LYS A 63 -12.33 -2.97 18.96
CA LYS A 63 -12.88 -3.15 20.31
C LYS A 63 -11.85 -2.84 21.39
N ILE A 64 -10.57 -3.12 21.12
CA ILE A 64 -9.45 -2.88 22.03
C ILE A 64 -9.03 -1.42 21.99
N ILE A 65 -9.02 -0.82 20.80
CA ILE A 65 -8.84 0.62 20.65
C ILE A 65 -10.07 1.27 21.27
N GLY A 66 -9.92 1.81 22.48
CA GLY A 66 -10.96 2.56 23.16
C GLY A 66 -11.60 3.59 22.23
N LYS A 67 -12.88 3.91 22.46
CA LYS A 67 -13.68 4.83 21.63
C LYS A 67 -12.80 5.96 21.10
N TRP A 68 -12.60 6.00 19.78
CA TRP A 68 -11.95 7.12 19.13
C TRP A 68 -12.85 8.33 19.38
N SER A 69 -12.52 9.08 20.43
CA SER A 69 -13.23 10.25 20.91
C SER A 69 -12.57 11.45 20.26
N GLY A 70 -12.73 11.58 18.94
CA GLY A 70 -12.34 12.78 18.20
C GLY A 70 -13.35 13.88 18.46
N ASP A 71 -13.30 14.48 19.65
CA ASP A 71 -13.88 15.80 19.95
C ASP A 71 -12.75 16.81 20.19
N ASP A 72 -11.62 16.59 19.54
CA ASP A 72 -10.37 17.35 19.64
C ASP A 72 -10.24 18.42 18.54
N LEU A 73 -11.34 18.69 17.81
CA LEU A 73 -11.38 19.71 16.76
C LEU A 73 -11.02 21.10 17.31
N GLU A 74 -11.58 21.48 18.46
CA GLU A 74 -11.31 22.79 19.07
C GLU A 74 -9.86 22.89 19.55
N GLU A 75 -9.31 21.83 20.15
CA GLU A 75 -7.91 21.78 20.59
C GLU A 75 -6.93 21.89 19.40
N CYS A 76 -7.16 21.10 18.35
CA CYS A 76 -6.35 21.14 17.13
C CYS A 76 -6.45 22.51 16.43
N LEU A 77 -7.64 23.12 16.42
CA LEU A 77 -7.86 24.43 15.81
C LEU A 77 -7.15 25.54 16.60
N GLN A 78 -7.20 25.49 17.93
CA GLN A 78 -6.49 26.44 18.78
C GLN A 78 -4.97 26.34 18.58
N ALA A 79 -4.43 25.13 18.50
CA ALA A 79 -3.01 24.91 18.21
C ALA A 79 -2.58 25.53 16.88
N VAL A 80 -3.43 25.51 15.85
CA VAL A 80 -3.15 26.18 14.57
C VAL A 80 -3.19 27.70 14.72
N TYR A 81 -4.16 28.25 15.46
CA TYR A 81 -4.22 29.69 15.72
C TYR A 81 -3.02 30.21 16.52
N ASP A 82 -2.53 29.43 17.49
CA ASP A 82 -1.40 29.81 18.32
C ASP A 82 -0.06 29.74 17.57
N ASN A 83 0.07 28.82 16.61
CA ASN A 83 1.32 28.61 15.87
C ASN A 83 1.38 29.30 14.51
N ARG A 84 0.29 29.90 14.03
CA ARG A 84 0.32 30.61 12.74
C ARG A 84 1.17 31.88 12.87
N SER A 85 2.10 32.06 11.93
CA SER A 85 2.78 33.35 11.77
C SER A 85 1.79 34.35 11.17
N GLU A 86 1.76 35.58 11.69
CA GLU A 86 1.04 36.67 11.03
C GLU A 86 1.70 36.96 9.68
N ALA A 87 0.97 36.71 8.59
CA ALA A 87 1.40 37.11 7.26
C ALA A 87 0.94 38.55 7.03
N GLU A 88 1.90 39.48 6.95
CA GLU A 88 1.65 40.83 6.44
C GLU A 88 1.58 40.75 4.90
N PHE A 89 0.47 41.21 4.32
CA PHE A 89 0.25 41.29 2.87
C PHE A 89 0.32 42.75 2.40
#